data_AF-A0AA89RY22-F1
#
_entry.id   AF-A0AA89RY22-F1
#
_cell.length_a   1.000
_cell.length_b   1.000
_cell.length_c   1.000
_cell.angle_alpha   90.00
_cell.angle_beta   90.00
_cell.angle_gamma   90.00
#
_symmetry.space_group_name_H-M   'P 1'
#
loop_
_entity.id
_entity.type
_entity.pdbx_description
1 polymer ?
#
loop_
_entity_poly.entity_id
_entity_poly.type
_entity_poly.pdbx_seq_one_letter_code
_entity_poly.pdbx_strand_id
1 'polypeptide(L)'
;MSHFSVLVVGNDVEKQLQPYHEFECTGDDDEFVQDVDKTDEARAEFGAQTETRLKAPDGSLHSFFDDNGNWRAEFSQPDPDAPSFAPGRRMRFVPPGYELVEVPTAQLRTFGNWLSSWYGIALVPFGEAPDTDGAHKFGYVLLDQAGNVTKAIKRTNPRKQWDWWVVGGRWSGFLQLKDGATGQRGRPGLMGACADDGPGRADVARKGDIDFDAMRDAAGKKAGERWDKAAAARGDATWHAWEHVREVLHAGDIDAARKTYHAQPAMKAVATALDNPWDGVDEYLTPRDQYVQQARDSSTVTYALVKDGQWNGRGTMGWFGISHDESDSGDWNRKVNELLDSLPDDTMITVVDCHI
;
A
#
# COMPACT_ATOMS: atom_id res chain seq x y z
N MET A 1 0.35 -0.35 3.46
CA MET A 1 -0.95 0.17 3.96
C MET A 1 -2.02 -0.70 3.33
N SER A 2 -2.93 -1.29 4.12
CA SER A 2 -4.05 -2.07 3.55
C SER A 2 -5.29 -1.23 3.26
N HIS A 3 -5.35 0.02 3.72
CA HIS A 3 -6.46 0.93 3.43
C HIS A 3 -5.96 2.35 3.17
N PHE A 4 -6.71 3.12 2.39
CA PHE A 4 -6.44 4.51 2.08
C PHE A 4 -7.72 5.28 1.71
N SER A 5 -7.72 6.60 1.92
CA SER A 5 -8.87 7.45 1.62
C SER A 5 -8.90 7.92 0.17
N VAL A 6 -10.08 7.92 -0.43
CA VAL A 6 -10.31 8.47 -1.77
C VAL A 6 -11.48 9.44 -1.75
N LEU A 7 -11.31 10.60 -2.36
CA LEU A 7 -12.37 11.59 -2.56
C LEU A 7 -12.91 11.44 -3.98
N VAL A 8 -14.19 11.15 -4.11
CA VAL A 8 -14.89 11.00 -5.38
C VAL A 8 -15.75 12.24 -5.63
N VAL A 9 -15.49 12.91 -6.75
CA VAL A 9 -16.21 14.12 -7.18
C VAL A 9 -17.28 13.73 -8.19
N GLY A 10 -18.55 13.98 -7.86
CA GLY A 10 -19.71 13.65 -8.69
C GLY A 10 -20.70 12.68 -8.02
N ASN A 11 -21.79 12.39 -8.71
CA ASN A 11 -22.94 11.68 -8.12
C ASN A 11 -22.83 10.14 -8.14
N ASP A 12 -22.10 9.59 -9.10
CA ASP A 12 -22.06 8.14 -9.34
C ASP A 12 -20.70 7.57 -8.89
N VAL A 13 -20.62 7.24 -7.60
CA VAL A 13 -19.38 6.79 -6.96
C VAL A 13 -18.95 5.43 -7.50
N GLU A 14 -19.90 4.51 -7.63
CA GLU A 14 -19.67 3.15 -8.10
C GLU A 14 -19.12 3.16 -9.54
N LYS A 15 -19.79 3.86 -10.46
CA LYS A 15 -19.34 3.95 -11.85
C LYS A 15 -17.96 4.61 -11.99
N GLN A 16 -17.64 5.58 -11.14
CA GLN A 16 -16.33 6.25 -11.19
C GLN A 16 -15.20 5.40 -10.64
N LEU A 17 -15.48 4.53 -9.66
CA LEU A 17 -14.49 3.61 -9.09
C LEU A 17 -14.35 2.31 -9.89
N GLN A 18 -15.40 1.88 -10.60
CA GLN A 18 -15.44 0.62 -11.34
C GLN A 18 -14.21 0.38 -12.23
N PRO A 19 -13.69 1.36 -13.01
CA PRO A 19 -12.52 1.15 -13.86
C PRO A 19 -11.23 0.75 -13.13
N TYR A 20 -11.22 0.84 -11.80
CA TYR A 20 -10.05 0.65 -10.93
C TYR A 20 -10.21 -0.53 -9.97
N HIS A 21 -11.22 -1.38 -10.17
CA HIS A 21 -11.41 -2.59 -9.37
C HIS A 21 -10.30 -3.64 -9.62
N GLU A 22 -9.91 -4.36 -8.59
CA GLU A 22 -9.06 -5.55 -8.69
C GLU A 22 -9.91 -6.76 -9.02
N PHE A 23 -9.80 -7.20 -10.27
CA PHE A 23 -10.52 -8.36 -10.79
C PHE A 23 -10.28 -9.63 -9.95
N GLU A 24 -9.05 -9.87 -9.51
CA GLU A 24 -8.69 -11.06 -8.74
C GLU A 24 -9.42 -11.16 -7.39
N CYS A 25 -9.89 -10.04 -6.84
CA CYS A 25 -10.60 -9.98 -5.57
C CYS A 25 -12.11 -9.83 -5.74
N THR A 26 -12.54 -8.95 -6.65
CA THR A 26 -13.96 -8.70 -6.94
C THR A 26 -14.60 -9.87 -7.70
N GLY A 27 -13.84 -10.47 -8.61
CA GLY A 27 -14.34 -11.50 -9.52
C GLY A 27 -15.27 -10.97 -10.61
N ASP A 28 -15.41 -9.65 -10.74
CA ASP A 28 -16.26 -8.99 -11.73
C ASP A 28 -15.56 -8.94 -13.10
N ASP A 29 -16.01 -9.75 -14.04
CA ASP A 29 -15.43 -9.82 -15.39
C ASP A 29 -16.14 -8.80 -16.30
N ASP A 30 -15.57 -7.59 -16.38
CA ASP A 30 -16.14 -6.47 -17.12
C ASP A 30 -15.19 -5.91 -18.20
N GLU A 31 -15.56 -4.77 -18.81
CA GLU A 31 -14.80 -4.15 -19.90
C GLU A 31 -13.39 -3.64 -19.51
N PHE A 32 -13.05 -3.61 -18.21
CA PHE A 32 -11.74 -3.19 -17.72
C PHE A 32 -10.76 -4.34 -17.54
N VAL A 33 -11.25 -5.58 -17.54
CA VAL A 33 -10.45 -6.80 -17.47
C VAL A 33 -9.79 -7.07 -18.82
N GLN A 34 -8.47 -7.32 -18.79
CA GLN A 34 -7.66 -7.55 -19.98
C GLN A 34 -6.86 -8.84 -19.86
N ASP A 35 -6.70 -9.49 -21.01
CA ASP A 35 -5.80 -10.63 -21.19
C ASP A 35 -4.38 -10.10 -21.42
N VAL A 36 -3.53 -10.20 -20.41
CA VAL A 36 -2.13 -9.78 -20.47
C VAL A 36 -1.25 -10.99 -20.74
N ASP A 37 -0.56 -10.98 -21.88
CA ASP A 37 0.42 -12.02 -22.20
C ASP A 37 1.67 -11.85 -21.33
N LYS A 38 1.93 -12.83 -20.47
CA LYS A 38 3.05 -12.88 -19.52
C LYS A 38 4.11 -13.89 -19.93
N THR A 39 4.03 -14.46 -21.13
CA THR A 39 4.86 -15.60 -21.53
C THR A 39 6.35 -15.31 -21.44
N ASP A 40 6.81 -14.18 -22.00
CA ASP A 40 8.24 -13.87 -22.06
C ASP A 40 8.81 -13.51 -20.68
N GLU A 41 8.05 -12.73 -19.89
CA GLU A 41 8.37 -12.41 -18.50
C GLU A 41 8.50 -13.69 -17.65
N ALA A 42 7.50 -14.57 -17.75
CA ALA A 42 7.46 -15.83 -17.04
C ALA A 42 8.61 -16.76 -17.45
N ARG A 43 8.99 -16.80 -18.74
CA ARG A 43 10.15 -17.58 -19.21
C ARG A 43 11.46 -17.03 -18.66
N ALA A 44 11.61 -15.71 -18.60
CA ALA A 44 12.80 -15.09 -18.03
C ALA A 44 12.93 -15.40 -16.53
N GLU A 45 11.83 -15.28 -15.78
CA GLU A 45 11.78 -15.61 -14.35
C GLU A 45 12.10 -17.09 -14.13
N PHE A 46 11.44 -17.99 -14.86
CA PHE A 46 11.69 -19.43 -14.78
C PHE A 46 13.13 -19.81 -15.11
N GLY A 47 13.75 -19.16 -16.10
CA GLY A 47 15.14 -19.41 -16.49
C GLY A 47 16.17 -18.90 -15.48
N ALA A 48 15.84 -17.83 -14.75
CA ALA A 48 16.71 -17.26 -13.72
C ALA A 48 16.55 -17.92 -12.35
N GLN A 49 15.42 -18.60 -12.11
CA GLN A 49 15.10 -19.15 -10.80
C GLN A 49 15.94 -20.40 -10.48
N THR A 50 16.42 -20.45 -9.24
CA THR A 50 17.00 -21.65 -8.63
C THR A 50 16.16 -22.08 -7.44
N GLU A 51 16.22 -23.36 -7.12
CA GLU A 51 15.70 -23.88 -5.87
C GLU A 51 16.81 -24.57 -5.08
N THR A 52 16.87 -24.28 -3.78
CA THR A 52 17.74 -25.01 -2.86
C THR A 52 17.30 -26.48 -2.81
N ARG A 53 18.27 -27.38 -3.03
CA ARG A 53 18.10 -28.84 -2.94
C ARG A 53 19.22 -29.46 -2.10
N LEU A 54 18.91 -30.61 -1.52
CA LEU A 54 19.85 -31.48 -0.83
C LEU A 54 20.39 -32.50 -1.83
N LYS A 55 21.69 -32.41 -2.15
CA LYS A 55 22.37 -33.37 -3.00
C LYS A 55 22.96 -34.50 -2.16
N ALA A 56 22.48 -35.71 -2.36
CA ALA A 56 23.00 -36.90 -1.71
C ALA A 56 24.36 -37.34 -2.31
N PRO A 57 25.14 -38.20 -1.63
CA PRO A 57 26.40 -38.73 -2.16
C PRO A 57 26.28 -39.47 -3.49
N ASP A 58 25.12 -40.04 -3.79
CA ASP A 58 24.82 -40.71 -5.07
C ASP A 58 24.43 -39.74 -6.20
N GLY A 59 24.37 -38.44 -5.90
CA GLY A 59 24.01 -37.37 -6.83
C GLY A 59 22.51 -37.06 -6.89
N SER A 60 21.65 -37.80 -6.18
CA SER A 60 20.21 -37.54 -6.15
C SER A 60 19.89 -36.23 -5.43
N LEU A 61 18.85 -35.53 -5.90
CA LEU A 61 18.41 -34.24 -5.37
C LEU A 61 17.11 -34.40 -4.57
N HIS A 62 17.07 -33.84 -3.37
CA HIS A 62 15.95 -33.95 -2.44
C HIS A 62 15.45 -32.56 -1.99
N SER A 63 14.15 -32.45 -1.76
CA SER A 63 13.52 -31.28 -1.15
C SER A 63 13.44 -31.45 0.37
N PHE A 64 13.40 -30.36 1.12
CA PHE A 64 13.09 -30.37 2.55
C PHE A 64 11.64 -30.74 2.87
N PHE A 65 10.75 -30.60 1.89
CA PHE A 65 9.32 -30.78 2.03
C PHE A 65 8.81 -31.91 1.15
N ASP A 66 7.71 -32.54 1.57
CA ASP A 66 6.90 -33.42 0.73
C ASP A 66 5.98 -32.62 -0.21
N ASP A 67 5.20 -33.33 -1.03
CA ASP A 67 4.31 -32.72 -2.02
C ASP A 67 3.14 -31.94 -1.38
N ASN A 68 2.88 -32.17 -0.09
CA ASN A 68 1.87 -31.45 0.70
C ASN A 68 2.47 -30.25 1.47
N GLY A 69 3.76 -29.96 1.28
CA GLY A 69 4.45 -28.89 2.00
C GLY A 69 4.83 -29.24 3.44
N ASN A 70 4.71 -30.49 3.86
CA ASN A 70 5.14 -30.93 5.19
C ASN A 70 6.64 -31.20 5.20
N TRP A 71 7.28 -30.95 6.34
CA TRP A 71 8.68 -31.30 6.55
C TRP A 71 8.93 -32.80 6.38
N ARG A 72 9.91 -33.16 5.56
CA ARG A 72 10.45 -34.52 5.54
C ARG A 72 11.26 -34.76 6.81
N ALA A 73 10.93 -35.82 7.54
CA ALA A 73 11.51 -36.09 8.86
C ALA A 73 13.02 -36.30 8.79
N GLU A 74 13.51 -36.87 7.68
CA GLU A 74 14.91 -37.13 7.37
C GLU A 74 15.74 -35.86 7.07
N PHE A 75 15.08 -34.76 6.71
CA PHE A 75 15.73 -33.48 6.35
C PHE A 75 15.33 -32.33 7.28
N SER A 76 14.78 -32.66 8.44
CA SER A 76 14.37 -31.66 9.43
C SER A 76 14.54 -32.18 10.85
N GLN A 77 14.67 -31.26 11.79
CA GLN A 77 14.74 -31.57 13.21
C GLN A 77 13.90 -30.58 14.02
N PRO A 78 13.46 -30.93 15.25
CA PRO A 78 12.81 -29.98 16.13
C PRO A 78 13.67 -28.74 16.34
N ASP A 79 13.05 -27.57 16.30
CA ASP A 79 13.71 -26.32 16.63
C ASP A 79 13.89 -26.24 18.16
N PRO A 80 15.13 -26.26 18.69
CA PRO A 80 15.37 -26.20 20.13
C PRO A 80 14.91 -24.86 20.74
N ASP A 81 14.80 -23.81 19.92
CA ASP A 81 14.37 -22.47 20.30
C ASP A 81 12.91 -22.20 19.90
N ALA A 82 12.12 -23.27 19.70
CA ALA A 82 10.71 -23.15 19.35
C ALA A 82 9.93 -22.33 20.40
N PRO A 83 9.17 -21.29 19.99
CA PRO A 83 8.39 -20.52 20.93
C PRO A 83 7.23 -21.34 21.48
N SER A 84 6.77 -21.02 22.70
CA SER A 84 5.71 -21.77 23.40
C SER A 84 4.38 -21.85 22.64
N PHE A 85 4.09 -20.88 21.77
CA PHE A 85 2.89 -20.89 20.90
C PHE A 85 3.04 -21.76 19.64
N ALA A 86 4.25 -22.28 19.35
CA ALA A 86 4.51 -23.16 18.21
C ALA A 86 5.48 -24.31 18.59
N PRO A 87 5.11 -25.19 19.54
CA PRO A 87 6.00 -26.22 20.07
C PRO A 87 6.40 -27.30 19.04
N GLY A 88 5.71 -27.37 17.90
CA GLY A 88 6.02 -28.28 16.79
C GLY A 88 6.94 -27.70 15.72
N ARG A 89 7.53 -26.51 15.93
CA ARG A 89 8.40 -25.86 14.93
C ARG A 89 9.61 -26.75 14.61
N ARG A 90 9.92 -26.86 13.32
CA ARG A 90 11.06 -27.63 12.79
C ARG A 90 11.99 -26.70 12.03
N MET A 91 13.27 -27.06 12.01
CA MET A 91 14.32 -26.38 11.24
C MET A 91 14.94 -27.34 10.22
N ARG A 92 15.59 -26.74 9.20
CA ARG A 92 16.33 -27.48 8.17
C ARG A 92 17.43 -28.31 8.83
N PHE A 93 17.51 -29.59 8.47
CA PHE A 93 18.59 -30.48 8.85
C PHE A 93 19.24 -31.04 7.58
N VAL A 94 20.56 -30.90 7.47
CA VAL A 94 21.35 -31.44 6.35
C VAL A 94 22.07 -32.69 6.89
N PRO A 95 21.68 -33.90 6.46
CA PRO A 95 22.32 -35.11 6.95
C PRO A 95 23.81 -35.19 6.55
N PRO A 96 24.66 -35.89 7.32
CA PRO A 96 26.07 -36.07 6.96
C PRO A 96 26.22 -36.66 5.55
N GLY A 97 27.09 -36.04 4.74
CA GLY A 97 27.32 -36.42 3.34
C GLY A 97 26.37 -35.79 2.33
N TYR A 98 25.32 -35.09 2.78
CA TYR A 98 24.50 -34.26 1.90
C TYR A 98 25.08 -32.86 1.78
N GLU A 99 24.93 -32.27 0.60
CA GLU A 99 25.36 -30.90 0.31
C GLU A 99 24.15 -30.06 -0.09
N LEU A 100 24.11 -28.79 0.36
CA LEU A 100 23.13 -27.83 -0.13
C LEU A 100 23.60 -27.26 -1.45
N VAL A 101 22.80 -27.45 -2.48
CA VAL A 101 23.08 -26.97 -3.83
C VAL A 101 21.93 -26.12 -4.33
N GLU A 102 22.26 -25.08 -5.09
CA GLU A 102 21.29 -24.32 -5.86
C GLU A 102 21.14 -24.96 -7.23
N VAL A 103 19.94 -25.41 -7.55
CA VAL A 103 19.65 -26.12 -8.79
C VAL A 103 18.70 -25.27 -9.64
N PRO A 104 19.01 -25.03 -10.92
CA PRO A 104 18.08 -24.33 -11.81
C PRO A 104 16.71 -25.01 -11.81
N THR A 105 15.63 -24.23 -11.61
CA THR A 105 14.25 -24.74 -11.54
C THR A 105 13.88 -25.55 -12.78
N ALA A 106 14.44 -25.18 -13.94
CA ALA A 106 14.26 -25.89 -15.21
C ALA A 106 14.78 -27.34 -15.23
N GLN A 107 15.66 -27.73 -14.30
CA GLN A 107 16.09 -29.13 -14.13
C GLN A 107 15.16 -29.94 -13.24
N LEU A 108 14.31 -29.26 -12.47
CA LEU A 108 13.46 -29.86 -11.44
C LEU A 108 12.02 -30.04 -11.90
N ARG A 109 11.51 -29.16 -12.77
CA ARG A 109 10.13 -29.19 -13.25
C ARG A 109 9.99 -28.57 -14.64
N THR A 110 8.91 -28.88 -15.33
CA THR A 110 8.58 -28.27 -16.62
C THR A 110 8.08 -26.83 -16.44
N PHE A 111 8.20 -26.02 -17.49
CA PHE A 111 7.68 -24.64 -17.47
C PHE A 111 6.16 -24.58 -17.21
N GLY A 112 5.37 -25.49 -17.80
CA GLY A 112 3.94 -25.57 -17.56
C GLY A 112 3.56 -25.89 -16.11
N ASN A 113 4.24 -26.86 -15.49
CA ASN A 113 4.01 -27.19 -14.07
C ASN A 113 4.44 -26.03 -13.17
N TRP A 114 5.54 -25.36 -13.52
CA TRP A 114 6.00 -24.18 -12.80
C TRP A 114 4.95 -23.06 -12.84
N LEU A 115 4.43 -22.70 -14.04
CA LEU A 115 3.39 -21.68 -14.20
C LEU A 115 2.16 -21.96 -13.34
N SER A 116 1.68 -23.20 -13.35
CA SER A 116 0.52 -23.61 -12.55
C SER A 116 0.77 -23.51 -11.06
N SER A 117 1.96 -23.93 -10.59
CA SER A 117 2.31 -23.84 -9.17
C SER A 117 2.63 -22.42 -8.69
N TRP A 118 3.25 -21.60 -9.54
CA TRP A 118 3.81 -20.30 -9.17
C TRP A 118 2.78 -19.17 -9.31
N TYR A 119 2.08 -19.13 -10.44
CA TYR A 119 1.06 -18.11 -10.69
C TYR A 119 -0.36 -18.61 -10.40
N GLY A 120 -0.55 -19.89 -10.05
CA GLY A 120 -1.87 -20.45 -9.76
C GLY A 120 -2.80 -20.54 -10.98
N ILE A 121 -2.27 -20.46 -12.20
CA ILE A 121 -3.06 -20.46 -13.45
C ILE A 121 -3.21 -21.88 -14.01
N ALA A 122 -4.41 -22.21 -14.48
CA ALA A 122 -4.72 -23.53 -15.02
C ALA A 122 -4.26 -23.69 -16.49
N LEU A 123 -3.95 -24.94 -16.87
CA LEU A 123 -3.59 -25.31 -18.24
C LEU A 123 -4.86 -25.57 -19.06
N VAL A 124 -4.97 -24.95 -20.23
CA VAL A 124 -6.02 -25.24 -21.21
C VAL A 124 -5.56 -26.40 -22.10
N PRO A 125 -6.32 -27.50 -22.19
CA PRO A 125 -5.99 -28.60 -23.09
C PRO A 125 -5.93 -28.12 -24.56
N PHE A 126 -5.04 -28.74 -25.34
CA PHE A 126 -4.90 -28.39 -26.75
C PHE A 126 -6.22 -28.61 -27.51
N GLY A 127 -6.68 -27.56 -28.20
CA GLY A 127 -7.93 -27.58 -28.98
C GLY A 127 -9.18 -27.16 -28.20
N GLU A 128 -9.05 -26.86 -26.91
CA GLU A 128 -10.14 -26.37 -26.07
C GLU A 128 -10.10 -24.85 -25.89
N ALA A 129 -11.25 -24.26 -25.59
CA ALA A 129 -11.35 -22.84 -25.22
C ALA A 129 -11.16 -22.68 -23.70
N PRO A 130 -10.58 -21.56 -23.24
CA PRO A 130 -10.48 -21.28 -21.80
C PRO A 130 -11.87 -21.16 -21.16
N ASP A 131 -12.11 -21.92 -20.09
CA ASP A 131 -13.25 -21.78 -19.16
C ASP A 131 -13.06 -20.57 -18.21
N THR A 132 -13.41 -19.38 -18.70
CA THR A 132 -13.26 -18.11 -17.96
C THR A 132 -14.25 -17.92 -16.80
N ASP A 133 -15.27 -18.78 -16.69
CA ASP A 133 -16.21 -18.78 -15.57
C ASP A 133 -15.77 -19.74 -14.45
N GLY A 134 -14.87 -20.68 -14.75
CA GLY A 134 -14.34 -21.66 -13.81
C GLY A 134 -12.82 -21.61 -13.70
N ALA A 135 -12.16 -22.68 -14.14
CA ALA A 135 -10.74 -22.92 -13.83
C ALA A 135 -9.77 -21.87 -14.41
N HIS A 136 -10.18 -21.13 -15.43
CA HIS A 136 -9.36 -20.16 -16.16
C HIS A 136 -9.74 -18.70 -15.85
N LYS A 137 -10.57 -18.47 -14.82
CA LYS A 137 -11.14 -17.15 -14.52
C LYS A 137 -10.08 -16.04 -14.41
N PHE A 138 -9.00 -16.27 -13.68
CA PHE A 138 -7.96 -15.26 -13.41
C PHE A 138 -6.73 -15.37 -14.33
N GLY A 139 -6.71 -16.35 -15.22
CA GLY A 139 -5.57 -16.62 -16.06
C GLY A 139 -5.52 -18.06 -16.53
N TYR A 140 -4.79 -18.28 -17.61
CA TYR A 140 -4.70 -19.59 -18.24
C TYR A 140 -3.44 -19.74 -19.08
N VAL A 141 -3.06 -21.00 -19.30
CA VAL A 141 -1.90 -21.36 -20.11
C VAL A 141 -2.36 -22.14 -21.33
N LEU A 142 -2.02 -21.66 -22.52
CA LEU A 142 -2.32 -22.34 -23.77
C LEU A 142 -1.18 -23.28 -24.15
N LEU A 143 -1.52 -24.51 -24.52
CA LEU A 143 -0.58 -25.54 -24.93
C LEU A 143 -0.67 -25.83 -26.43
N ASP A 144 0.44 -26.21 -27.07
CA ASP A 144 0.44 -26.80 -28.40
C ASP A 144 0.09 -28.31 -28.36
N GLN A 145 0.02 -28.94 -29.54
CA GLN A 145 -0.28 -30.38 -29.65
C GLN A 145 0.76 -31.28 -28.95
N ALA A 146 2.00 -30.80 -28.76
CA ALA A 146 3.06 -31.50 -28.07
C ALA A 146 3.08 -31.23 -26.56
N GLY A 147 2.16 -30.41 -26.04
CA GLY A 147 2.09 -30.03 -24.63
C GLY A 147 3.05 -28.91 -24.24
N ASN A 148 3.66 -28.22 -25.20
CA ASN A 148 4.51 -27.06 -24.90
C ASN A 148 3.65 -25.83 -24.66
N VAL A 149 4.06 -25.01 -23.69
CA VAL A 149 3.42 -23.71 -23.44
C VAL A 149 3.63 -22.79 -24.64
N THR A 150 2.53 -22.33 -25.24
CA THR A 150 2.51 -21.32 -26.28
C THR A 150 2.28 -19.93 -25.70
N LYS A 151 1.34 -19.80 -24.76
CA LYS A 151 1.04 -18.56 -24.05
C LYS A 151 0.72 -18.79 -22.58
N ALA A 152 1.11 -17.86 -21.74
CA ALA A 152 0.66 -17.70 -20.36
C ALA A 152 -0.09 -16.37 -20.24
N ILE A 153 -1.40 -16.43 -20.10
CA ILE A 153 -2.27 -15.26 -20.03
C ILE A 153 -2.66 -15.02 -18.57
N LYS A 154 -2.43 -13.79 -18.10
CA LYS A 154 -3.01 -13.29 -16.85
C LYS A 154 -4.21 -12.42 -17.21
N ARG A 155 -5.39 -12.77 -16.68
CA ARG A 155 -6.60 -11.94 -16.80
C ARG A 155 -6.63 -10.99 -15.61
N THR A 156 -6.50 -9.69 -15.85
CA THR A 156 -6.42 -8.70 -14.76
C THR A 156 -6.86 -7.33 -15.25
N ASN A 157 -7.21 -6.43 -14.34
CA ASN A 157 -7.38 -5.02 -14.66
C ASN A 157 -6.03 -4.30 -14.50
N PRO A 158 -5.38 -3.82 -15.59
CA PRO A 158 -4.09 -3.15 -15.50
C PRO A 158 -4.12 -1.82 -14.74
N ARG A 159 -5.32 -1.25 -14.53
CA ARG A 159 -5.53 0.03 -13.84
C ARG A 159 -5.91 -0.14 -12.38
N LYS A 160 -6.07 -1.37 -11.89
CA LYS A 160 -6.60 -1.66 -10.54
C LYS A 160 -5.89 -0.86 -9.44
N GLN A 161 -6.68 -0.40 -8.47
CA GLN A 161 -6.26 0.39 -7.31
C GLN A 161 -6.86 -0.14 -6.00
N TRP A 162 -8.00 -0.84 -6.06
CA TRP A 162 -8.72 -1.30 -4.88
C TRP A 162 -9.28 -2.71 -5.08
N ASP A 163 -9.40 -3.48 -4.00
CA ASP A 163 -10.05 -4.80 -3.98
C ASP A 163 -11.49 -4.76 -3.41
N TRP A 164 -11.75 -3.87 -2.46
CA TRP A 164 -13.08 -3.45 -2.02
C TRP A 164 -13.06 -2.01 -1.48
N TRP A 165 -14.25 -1.42 -1.31
CA TRP A 165 -14.39 -0.08 -0.74
C TRP A 165 -15.70 0.11 0.03
N VAL A 166 -15.75 1.17 0.85
CA VAL A 166 -16.97 1.60 1.54
C VAL A 166 -16.99 3.11 1.73
N VAL A 167 -18.16 3.74 1.69
CA VAL A 167 -18.31 5.18 2.02
C VAL A 167 -17.97 5.42 3.49
N GLY A 168 -17.10 6.40 3.75
CA GLY A 168 -16.57 6.74 5.08
C GLY A 168 -15.49 5.76 5.55
N GLY A 169 -15.89 4.57 6.01
CA GLY A 169 -15.01 3.55 6.55
C GLY A 169 -14.18 4.07 7.73
N ARG A 170 -12.86 3.87 7.68
CA ARG A 170 -11.89 4.43 8.64
C ARG A 170 -11.90 5.96 8.67
N TRP A 171 -12.38 6.62 7.62
CA TRP A 171 -12.48 8.07 7.54
C TRP A 171 -13.91 8.59 7.75
N SER A 172 -14.84 7.78 8.29
CA SER A 172 -16.22 8.24 8.46
C SER A 172 -16.32 9.52 9.29
N GLY A 173 -17.05 10.52 8.79
CA GLY A 173 -17.13 11.86 9.35
C GLY A 173 -16.04 12.81 8.85
N PHE A 174 -15.37 12.51 7.73
CA PHE A 174 -14.27 13.33 7.22
C PHE A 174 -14.69 14.77 6.91
N LEU A 175 -15.88 14.98 6.34
CA LEU A 175 -16.35 16.29 5.90
C LEU A 175 -17.00 17.06 7.05
N GLN A 176 -16.54 18.28 7.29
CA GLN A 176 -17.24 19.23 8.15
C GLN A 176 -18.34 19.94 7.36
N LEU A 177 -19.57 19.94 7.87
CA LEU A 177 -20.68 20.67 7.30
C LEU A 177 -20.78 22.07 7.90
N LYS A 178 -21.30 23.01 7.11
CA LYS A 178 -21.74 24.32 7.60
C LYS A 178 -22.96 24.17 8.50
N ASP A 179 -23.18 25.17 9.36
CA ASP A 179 -24.34 25.20 10.25
C ASP A 179 -25.66 25.10 9.47
N GLY A 180 -26.48 24.12 9.85
CA GLY A 180 -27.78 23.86 9.22
C GLY A 180 -27.73 23.11 7.88
N ALA A 181 -26.53 22.81 7.37
CA ALA A 181 -26.37 22.02 6.15
C ALA A 181 -26.56 20.52 6.43
N THR A 182 -26.86 19.76 5.37
CA THR A 182 -27.15 18.33 5.47
C THR A 182 -26.21 17.50 4.60
N GLY A 183 -25.72 16.41 5.16
CA GLY A 183 -24.92 15.41 4.44
C GLY A 183 -25.30 14.01 4.91
N GLN A 184 -24.76 13.00 4.23
CA GLN A 184 -24.93 11.60 4.60
C GLN A 184 -23.64 11.10 5.24
N ARG A 185 -23.81 10.29 6.28
CA ARG A 185 -22.70 9.60 6.95
C ARG A 185 -22.61 8.18 6.42
N GLY A 186 -21.40 7.78 6.08
CA GLY A 186 -21.07 6.44 5.63
C GLY A 186 -21.03 5.45 6.78
N ARG A 187 -20.54 4.24 6.49
CA ARG A 187 -20.37 3.19 7.49
C ARG A 187 -19.03 3.38 8.20
N PRO A 188 -18.96 3.44 9.54
CA PRO A 188 -17.69 3.49 10.23
C PRO A 188 -16.92 2.17 10.08
N GLY A 189 -15.59 2.25 10.11
CA GLY A 189 -14.71 1.09 10.13
C GLY A 189 -14.95 0.20 11.36
N LEU A 190 -14.50 -1.06 11.30
CA LEU A 190 -14.67 -2.04 12.40
C LEU A 190 -14.08 -1.57 13.74
N MET A 191 -13.03 -0.74 13.68
CA MET A 191 -12.36 -0.15 14.85
C MET A 191 -12.79 1.30 15.12
N GLY A 192 -13.92 1.75 14.54
CA GLY A 192 -14.38 3.14 14.59
C GLY A 192 -13.82 4.00 13.45
N ALA A 193 -14.05 5.31 13.56
CA ALA A 193 -13.52 6.31 12.63
C ALA A 193 -12.27 6.99 13.20
N CYS A 194 -11.28 7.25 12.33
CA CYS A 194 -10.10 8.04 12.64
C CYS A 194 -10.38 9.55 12.62
N ALA A 195 -11.47 9.96 11.96
CA ALA A 195 -11.93 11.34 11.92
C ALA A 195 -12.81 11.67 13.14
N ASP A 196 -12.89 12.95 13.48
CA ASP A 196 -13.87 13.46 14.46
C ASP A 196 -15.28 13.18 13.92
N ASP A 197 -16.06 12.45 14.71
CA ASP A 197 -17.29 11.82 14.27
C ASP A 197 -18.54 12.44 14.94
N GLY A 198 -18.36 13.65 15.49
CA GLY A 198 -19.39 14.45 16.14
C GLY A 198 -20.47 15.04 15.23
N PRO A 199 -21.41 15.82 15.80
CA PRO A 199 -22.47 16.49 15.04
C PRO A 199 -21.91 17.39 13.93
N GLY A 200 -22.61 17.48 12.79
CA GLY A 200 -22.16 18.29 11.64
C GLY A 200 -21.07 17.64 10.80
N ARG A 201 -20.86 16.32 10.92
CA ARG A 201 -19.91 15.55 10.12
C ARG A 201 -20.62 14.67 9.10
N ALA A 202 -20.03 14.53 7.92
CA ALA A 202 -20.55 13.72 6.83
C ALA A 202 -19.43 13.04 6.02
N ASP A 203 -19.82 12.09 5.17
CA ASP A 203 -18.97 11.43 4.18
C ASP A 203 -19.44 11.70 2.76
N VAL A 204 -20.70 12.12 2.60
CA VAL A 204 -21.30 12.56 1.33
C VAL A 204 -21.98 13.90 1.55
N ALA A 205 -21.58 14.92 0.81
CA ALA A 205 -22.21 16.23 0.88
C ALA A 205 -21.99 17.02 -0.41
N ARG A 206 -22.82 18.04 -0.65
CA ARG A 206 -22.56 19.00 -1.72
C ARG A 206 -21.39 19.89 -1.31
N LYS A 207 -20.56 20.27 -2.27
CA LYS A 207 -19.41 21.16 -2.05
C LYS A 207 -19.79 22.43 -1.30
N GLY A 208 -20.92 23.05 -1.65
CA GLY A 208 -21.42 24.28 -1.02
C GLY A 208 -21.83 24.12 0.45
N ASP A 209 -22.14 22.89 0.87
CA ASP A 209 -22.55 22.54 2.23
C ASP A 209 -21.36 22.21 3.14
N ILE A 210 -20.17 21.99 2.57
CA ILE A 210 -18.94 21.64 3.28
C ILE A 210 -18.21 22.93 3.71
N ASP A 211 -17.74 22.95 4.96
CA ASP A 211 -16.99 24.06 5.54
C ASP A 211 -15.47 23.80 5.49
N PHE A 212 -14.91 23.88 4.28
CA PHE A 212 -13.47 23.68 4.07
C PHE A 212 -12.63 24.72 4.81
N ASP A 213 -13.12 25.95 4.97
CA ASP A 213 -12.41 27.01 5.67
C ASP A 213 -12.32 26.72 7.17
N ALA A 214 -13.42 26.28 7.80
CA ALA A 214 -13.37 25.84 9.19
C ALA A 214 -12.46 24.62 9.40
N MET A 215 -12.44 23.67 8.45
CA MET A 215 -11.49 22.53 8.51
C MET A 215 -10.04 23.01 8.48
N ARG A 216 -9.69 23.89 7.54
CA ARG A 216 -8.36 24.50 7.41
C ARG A 216 -7.99 25.28 8.67
N ASP A 217 -8.89 26.13 9.16
CA ASP A 217 -8.64 26.95 10.34
C ASP A 217 -8.46 26.12 11.62
N ALA A 218 -9.26 25.06 11.80
CA ALA A 218 -9.10 24.14 12.92
C ALA A 218 -7.75 23.42 12.89
N ALA A 219 -7.34 22.92 11.71
CA ALA A 219 -6.05 22.28 11.51
C ALA A 219 -4.89 23.26 11.76
N GLY A 220 -4.97 24.47 11.20
CA GLY A 220 -3.98 25.51 11.38
C GLY A 220 -3.83 25.95 12.84
N LYS A 221 -4.94 26.08 13.58
CA LYS A 221 -4.92 26.38 15.02
C LYS A 221 -4.22 25.28 15.81
N LYS A 222 -4.60 24.02 15.61
CA LYS A 222 -3.99 22.87 16.31
C LYS A 222 -2.49 22.75 15.99
N ALA A 223 -2.10 22.96 14.74
CA ALA A 223 -0.71 22.96 14.32
C ALA A 223 0.08 24.12 14.95
N GLY A 224 -0.51 25.31 14.98
CA GLY A 224 0.09 26.49 15.62
C GLY A 224 0.34 26.26 17.11
N GLU A 225 -0.64 25.75 17.84
CA GLU A 225 -0.50 25.42 19.28
C GLU A 225 0.60 24.37 19.52
N ARG A 226 0.66 23.33 18.67
CA ARG A 226 1.70 22.28 18.76
C ARG A 226 3.10 22.85 18.46
N TRP A 227 3.22 23.68 17.43
CA TRP A 227 4.48 24.36 17.08
C TRP A 227 4.92 25.33 18.18
N ASP A 228 4.00 26.12 18.73
CA ASP A 228 4.29 27.08 19.80
C ASP A 228 4.79 26.36 21.08
N LYS A 229 4.22 25.18 21.38
CA LYS A 229 4.70 24.31 22.46
C LYS A 229 6.12 23.79 22.21
N ALA A 230 6.41 23.36 20.98
CA ALA A 230 7.75 22.92 20.59
C ALA A 230 8.77 24.08 20.62
N ALA A 231 8.39 25.25 20.11
CA ALA A 231 9.21 26.46 20.12
C ALA A 231 9.54 26.91 21.55
N ALA A 232 8.55 26.90 22.46
CA ALA A 232 8.77 27.20 23.88
C ALA A 232 9.72 26.20 24.55
N ALA A 233 9.67 24.92 24.16
CA ALA A 233 10.53 23.88 24.72
C ALA A 233 11.99 23.97 24.24
N ARG A 234 12.22 24.35 22.97
CA ARG A 234 13.58 24.51 22.43
C ARG A 234 14.22 25.87 22.76
N GLY A 235 13.42 26.91 22.99
CA GLY A 235 13.91 28.29 23.14
C GLY A 235 14.63 28.76 21.87
N ASP A 236 15.83 29.31 22.03
CA ASP A 236 16.69 29.75 20.90
C ASP A 236 17.55 28.62 20.33
N ALA A 237 17.49 27.42 20.91
CA ALA A 237 18.30 26.29 20.48
C ALA A 237 17.71 25.59 19.25
N THR A 238 18.58 25.10 18.38
CA THR A 238 18.24 24.29 17.21
C THR A 238 18.90 22.91 17.28
N TRP A 239 18.61 22.04 16.32
CA TRP A 239 19.24 20.73 16.18
C TRP A 239 19.40 20.38 14.70
N HIS A 240 20.29 19.43 14.42
CA HIS A 240 20.45 18.85 13.09
C HIS A 240 19.34 17.83 12.84
N ALA A 241 18.67 17.96 11.69
CA ALA A 241 17.70 16.99 11.22
C ALA A 241 18.34 15.61 11.00
N TRP A 242 17.54 14.56 11.10
CA TRP A 242 17.97 13.17 11.00
C TRP A 242 18.83 12.89 9.75
N GLU A 243 18.37 13.37 8.60
CA GLU A 243 19.06 13.18 7.31
C GLU A 243 20.47 13.77 7.33
N HIS A 244 20.63 14.98 7.85
CA HIS A 244 21.96 15.61 8.00
C HIS A 244 22.86 14.82 8.96
N VAL A 245 22.32 14.36 10.09
CA VAL A 245 23.09 13.55 11.04
C VAL A 245 23.53 12.22 10.40
N ARG A 246 22.63 11.56 9.67
CA ARG A 246 22.87 10.27 9.01
C ARG A 246 23.87 10.37 7.87
N GLU A 247 23.68 11.36 6.99
CA GLU A 247 24.38 11.41 5.70
C GLU A 247 25.64 12.25 5.74
N VAL A 248 25.71 13.24 6.63
CA VAL A 248 26.85 14.15 6.72
C VAL A 248 27.71 13.85 7.94
N LEU A 249 27.09 13.73 9.13
CA LEU A 249 27.87 13.59 10.38
C LEU A 249 28.34 12.16 10.64
N HIS A 250 27.53 11.16 10.27
CA HIS A 250 27.79 9.74 10.54
C HIS A 250 27.53 8.86 9.30
N ALA A 251 28.00 9.32 8.14
CA ALA A 251 27.86 8.60 6.88
C ALA A 251 28.39 7.16 7.01
N GLY A 252 27.53 6.18 6.75
CA GLY A 252 27.88 4.76 6.82
C GLY A 252 27.86 4.14 8.23
N ASP A 253 27.54 4.89 9.28
CA ASP A 253 27.40 4.40 10.66
C ASP A 253 26.04 4.79 11.26
N ILE A 254 25.05 3.91 11.07
CA ILE A 254 23.67 4.17 11.47
C ILE A 254 23.49 4.21 12.99
N ASP A 255 24.28 3.44 13.75
CA ASP A 255 24.14 3.37 15.21
C ASP A 255 24.74 4.61 15.85
N ALA A 256 25.87 5.10 15.35
CA ALA A 256 26.41 6.39 15.73
C ALA A 256 25.45 7.53 15.35
N ALA A 257 24.87 7.52 14.14
CA ALA A 257 23.89 8.51 13.71
C ALA A 257 22.69 8.59 14.67
N ARG A 258 22.07 7.45 14.99
CA ARG A 258 20.93 7.37 15.94
C ARG A 258 21.32 7.93 17.29
N LYS A 259 22.47 7.48 17.84
CA LYS A 259 22.95 7.93 19.14
C LYS A 259 23.15 9.44 19.18
N THR A 260 23.77 10.01 18.15
CA THR A 260 24.05 11.45 18.06
C THR A 260 22.75 12.25 17.90
N TYR A 261 21.88 11.86 16.97
CA TYR A 261 20.60 12.54 16.75
C TYR A 261 19.75 12.56 18.02
N HIS A 262 19.63 11.40 18.70
CA HIS A 262 18.88 11.28 19.94
C HIS A 262 19.55 11.95 21.15
N ALA A 263 20.83 12.31 21.08
CA ALA A 263 21.54 12.99 22.17
C ALA A 263 21.33 14.51 22.18
N GLN A 264 20.80 15.10 21.10
CA GLN A 264 20.66 16.55 20.93
C GLN A 264 19.73 17.17 22.00
N PRO A 265 20.18 18.15 22.81
CA PRO A 265 19.40 18.67 23.94
C PRO A 265 18.06 19.31 23.54
N ALA A 266 18.06 20.15 22.51
CA ALA A 266 16.85 20.84 22.04
C ALA A 266 15.80 19.85 21.50
N MET A 267 16.26 18.85 20.74
CA MET A 267 15.43 17.77 20.24
C MET A 267 14.75 17.01 21.39
N LYS A 268 15.50 16.61 22.42
CA LYS A 268 14.96 15.95 23.62
C LYS A 268 13.96 16.81 24.38
N ALA A 269 14.23 18.11 24.51
CA ALA A 269 13.33 19.04 25.17
C ALA A 269 11.98 19.11 24.44
N VAL A 270 12.01 19.21 23.10
CA VAL A 270 10.80 19.20 22.27
C VAL A 270 10.06 17.88 22.37
N ALA A 271 10.75 16.74 22.21
CA ALA A 271 10.15 15.41 22.32
C ALA A 271 9.47 15.19 23.67
N THR A 272 10.11 15.62 24.76
CA THR A 272 9.55 15.56 26.12
C THR A 272 8.34 16.47 26.28
N ALA A 273 8.42 17.70 25.77
CA ALA A 273 7.32 18.65 25.87
C ALA A 273 6.08 18.18 25.09
N LEU A 274 6.26 17.51 23.95
CA LEU A 274 5.15 17.03 23.12
C LEU A 274 4.53 15.72 23.62
N ASP A 275 5.17 15.03 24.57
CA ASP A 275 4.72 13.74 25.12
C ASP A 275 4.40 12.70 24.02
N ASN A 276 5.17 12.74 22.93
CA ASN A 276 5.01 11.81 21.81
C ASN A 276 6.37 11.23 21.40
N PRO A 277 6.72 10.03 21.89
CA PRO A 277 8.01 9.41 21.62
C PRO A 277 8.09 8.75 20.24
N TRP A 278 6.99 8.70 19.49
CA TRP A 278 6.89 7.97 18.22
C TRP A 278 6.95 8.88 16.98
N ASP A 279 6.63 10.17 17.12
CA ASP A 279 6.72 11.15 16.03
C ASP A 279 8.13 11.76 15.96
N GLY A 280 8.63 11.98 14.74
CA GLY A 280 9.84 12.80 14.53
C GLY A 280 9.57 14.27 14.90
N VAL A 281 10.56 14.95 15.48
CA VAL A 281 10.44 16.36 15.87
C VAL A 281 10.99 17.33 14.83
N ASP A 282 11.69 16.85 13.81
CA ASP A 282 12.36 17.68 12.80
C ASP A 282 11.40 18.63 12.06
N GLU A 283 10.11 18.28 11.97
CA GLU A 283 9.09 19.14 11.39
C GLU A 283 9.01 20.54 12.06
N TYR A 284 9.37 20.64 13.34
CA TYR A 284 9.36 21.93 14.07
C TYR A 284 10.54 22.82 13.73
N LEU A 285 11.54 22.34 12.99
CA LEU A 285 12.59 23.20 12.41
C LEU A 285 12.04 24.10 11.30
N THR A 286 10.89 23.75 10.74
CA THR A 286 10.16 24.55 9.75
C THR A 286 9.64 25.86 10.37
N PRO A 287 9.70 27.00 9.66
CA PRO A 287 9.04 28.23 10.07
C PRO A 287 7.56 28.02 10.44
N ARG A 288 7.09 28.71 11.47
CA ARG A 288 5.74 28.51 12.03
C ARG A 288 4.64 28.69 10.99
N ASP A 289 4.72 29.75 10.21
CA ASP A 289 3.76 30.08 9.14
C ASP A 289 3.70 28.97 8.09
N GLN A 290 4.86 28.46 7.66
CA GLN A 290 4.96 27.36 6.72
C GLN A 290 4.40 26.06 7.32
N TYR A 291 4.73 25.72 8.57
CA TYR A 291 4.21 24.53 9.25
C TYR A 291 2.68 24.57 9.40
N VAL A 292 2.14 25.74 9.78
CA VAL A 292 0.69 25.96 9.89
C VAL A 292 0.03 25.85 8.52
N GLN A 293 0.62 26.42 7.47
CA GLN A 293 0.07 26.34 6.12
C GLN A 293 0.03 24.90 5.60
N GLN A 294 1.10 24.13 5.81
CA GLN A 294 1.13 22.70 5.45
C GLN A 294 0.03 21.89 6.16
N ALA A 295 -0.25 22.21 7.43
CA ALA A 295 -1.35 21.59 8.17
C ALA A 295 -2.73 22.00 7.62
N ARG A 296 -2.92 23.28 7.25
CA ARG A 296 -4.15 23.75 6.58
C ARG A 296 -4.37 23.00 5.27
N ASP A 297 -3.36 22.93 4.42
CA ASP A 297 -3.45 22.33 3.08
C ASP A 297 -3.73 20.82 3.14
N SER A 298 -3.21 20.12 4.16
CA SER A 298 -3.42 18.68 4.34
C SER A 298 -4.75 18.30 4.98
N SER A 299 -5.50 19.26 5.53
CA SER A 299 -6.70 18.96 6.34
C SER A 299 -7.93 18.52 5.53
N THR A 300 -7.98 18.82 4.25
CA THR A 300 -9.15 18.63 3.37
C THR A 300 -8.92 17.57 2.29
N VAL A 301 -7.72 16.95 2.28
CA VAL A 301 -7.24 16.16 1.15
C VAL A 301 -7.10 14.68 1.53
N THR A 302 -7.40 13.82 0.57
CA THR A 302 -7.31 12.36 0.68
C THR A 302 -6.06 11.83 -0.03
N TYR A 303 -5.81 10.52 0.11
CA TYR A 303 -4.69 9.87 -0.57
C TYR A 303 -4.84 9.87 -2.09
N ALA A 304 -6.06 9.62 -2.58
CA ALA A 304 -6.40 9.73 -3.98
C ALA A 304 -7.68 10.56 -4.20
N LEU A 305 -7.88 11.01 -5.43
CA LEU A 305 -9.06 11.72 -5.88
C LEU A 305 -9.54 11.12 -7.21
N VAL A 306 -10.84 10.90 -7.34
CA VAL A 306 -11.48 10.47 -8.59
C VAL A 306 -12.43 11.55 -9.06
N LYS A 307 -12.26 11.99 -10.30
CA LYS A 307 -13.15 12.96 -10.95
C LYS A 307 -13.31 12.59 -12.41
N ASP A 308 -14.55 12.62 -12.90
CA ASP A 308 -14.91 12.28 -14.28
C ASP A 308 -14.39 10.88 -14.69
N GLY A 309 -14.40 9.93 -13.75
CA GLY A 309 -13.90 8.57 -13.94
C GLY A 309 -12.37 8.45 -14.04
N GLN A 310 -11.62 9.52 -13.71
CA GLN A 310 -10.16 9.51 -13.71
C GLN A 310 -9.60 9.47 -12.29
N TRP A 311 -8.80 8.46 -12.01
CA TRP A 311 -8.05 8.30 -10.76
C TRP A 311 -6.79 9.16 -10.73
N ASN A 312 -6.60 9.86 -9.63
CA ASN A 312 -5.43 10.67 -9.34
C ASN A 312 -4.94 10.30 -7.95
N GLY A 313 -3.79 9.62 -7.83
CA GLY A 313 -3.19 9.25 -6.55
C GLY A 313 -1.93 10.04 -6.26
N ARG A 314 -1.60 10.22 -4.96
CA ARG A 314 -0.28 10.70 -4.54
C ARG A 314 0.83 9.84 -5.17
N GLY A 315 1.78 10.48 -5.85
CA GLY A 315 2.92 9.80 -6.50
C GLY A 315 2.62 9.09 -7.82
N THR A 316 1.40 9.21 -8.37
CA THR A 316 1.09 8.77 -9.73
C THR A 316 1.23 9.93 -10.71
N MET A 317 1.80 9.68 -11.90
CA MET A 317 1.80 10.60 -13.03
C MET A 317 0.37 10.76 -13.57
N GLY A 318 -0.47 11.47 -12.82
CA GLY A 318 -1.88 11.74 -13.14
C GLY A 318 -2.11 13.11 -13.77
N TRP A 319 -3.35 13.59 -13.68
CA TRP A 319 -3.84 14.90 -14.19
C TRP A 319 -2.91 16.08 -13.87
N PHE A 320 -2.21 16.00 -12.75
CA PHE A 320 -1.37 17.06 -12.23
C PHE A 320 0.09 17.00 -12.64
N GLY A 321 0.51 16.02 -13.45
CA GLY A 321 1.90 15.86 -13.89
C GLY A 321 2.89 15.72 -12.73
N ILE A 322 2.45 15.19 -11.58
CA ILE A 322 3.29 14.98 -10.40
C ILE A 322 4.09 13.69 -10.62
N SER A 323 5.41 13.79 -10.67
CA SER A 323 6.32 12.65 -10.80
C SER A 323 6.40 11.83 -9.53
N HIS A 324 6.75 10.55 -9.69
CA HIS A 324 7.03 9.62 -8.60
C HIS A 324 8.32 10.01 -7.84
N ASP A 325 9.25 10.69 -8.53
CA ASP A 325 10.48 11.18 -7.94
C ASP A 325 10.20 12.48 -7.18
N GLU A 326 10.29 12.36 -5.87
CA GLU A 326 10.24 13.39 -4.83
C GLU A 326 8.86 13.92 -4.44
N SER A 327 8.37 13.34 -3.36
CA SER A 327 7.36 13.80 -2.43
C SER A 327 7.34 15.32 -2.22
N ASP A 328 6.54 16.07 -2.99
CA ASP A 328 5.93 17.27 -2.42
C ASP A 328 4.46 17.00 -2.13
N SER A 329 4.24 16.44 -0.93
CA SER A 329 2.89 16.37 -0.35
C SER A 329 2.22 17.75 -0.37
N GLY A 330 2.99 18.84 -0.31
CA GLY A 330 2.51 20.21 -0.48
C GLY A 330 1.88 20.46 -1.85
N ASP A 331 2.54 20.04 -2.94
CA ASP A 331 2.00 20.24 -4.29
C ASP A 331 0.72 19.46 -4.55
N TRP A 332 0.64 18.22 -4.08
CA TRP A 332 -0.61 17.44 -4.12
C TRP A 332 -1.71 18.15 -3.35
N ASN A 333 -1.43 18.53 -2.10
CA ASN A 333 -2.41 19.16 -1.22
C ASN A 333 -2.93 20.47 -1.82
N ARG A 334 -2.02 21.31 -2.35
CA ARG A 334 -2.35 22.57 -3.01
C ARG A 334 -3.27 22.34 -4.22
N LYS A 335 -2.92 21.43 -5.13
CA LYS A 335 -3.71 21.18 -6.35
C LYS A 335 -5.08 20.58 -6.05
N VAL A 336 -5.20 19.73 -5.02
CA VAL A 336 -6.52 19.24 -4.58
C VAL A 336 -7.37 20.36 -3.99
N ASN A 337 -6.79 21.24 -3.16
CA ASN A 337 -7.51 22.40 -2.63
C ASN A 337 -7.95 23.36 -3.75
N GLU A 338 -7.07 23.69 -4.70
CA GLU A 338 -7.40 24.51 -5.88
C GLU A 338 -8.56 23.89 -6.67
N LEU A 339 -8.55 22.57 -6.86
CA LEU A 339 -9.66 21.86 -7.50
C LEU A 339 -10.95 22.02 -6.69
N LEU A 340 -10.94 21.68 -5.39
CA LEU A 340 -12.12 21.76 -4.51
C LEU A 340 -12.73 23.17 -4.48
N ASP A 341 -11.88 24.20 -4.43
CA ASP A 341 -12.30 25.60 -4.41
C ASP A 341 -12.94 26.01 -5.76
N SER A 342 -12.48 25.42 -6.87
CA SER A 342 -13.01 25.68 -8.22
C SER A 342 -14.32 24.95 -8.56
N LEU A 343 -14.71 23.94 -7.77
CA LEU A 343 -15.91 23.14 -8.05
C LEU A 343 -17.20 23.97 -7.82
N PRO A 344 -18.23 23.77 -8.68
CA PRO A 344 -19.57 24.29 -8.42
C PRO A 344 -20.12 23.83 -7.07
N ASP A 345 -20.87 24.70 -6.38
CA ASP A 345 -21.39 24.43 -5.03
C ASP A 345 -22.38 23.26 -4.97
N ASP A 346 -23.05 22.94 -6.08
CA ASP A 346 -23.95 21.80 -6.18
C ASP A 346 -23.25 20.46 -6.46
N THR A 347 -21.93 20.48 -6.66
CA THR A 347 -21.12 19.27 -6.90
C THR A 347 -21.15 18.35 -5.68
N MET A 348 -21.49 17.08 -5.89
CA MET A 348 -21.43 16.08 -4.83
C MET A 348 -19.98 15.65 -4.56
N ILE A 349 -19.61 15.58 -3.29
CA ILE A 349 -18.32 15.08 -2.81
C ILE A 349 -18.59 13.87 -1.93
N THR A 350 -17.91 12.76 -2.20
CA THR A 350 -17.99 11.53 -1.42
C THR A 350 -16.61 11.06 -0.98
N VAL A 351 -16.44 10.74 0.30
CA VAL A 351 -15.22 10.14 0.83
C VAL A 351 -15.43 8.64 0.98
N VAL A 352 -14.52 7.85 0.41
CA VAL A 352 -14.51 6.39 0.51
C VAL A 352 -13.20 5.89 1.11
N ASP A 353 -13.32 4.77 1.82
CA ASP A 353 -12.23 3.96 2.32
C ASP A 353 -12.03 2.79 1.34
N CYS A 354 -10.91 2.80 0.62
CA CYS A 354 -10.50 1.73 -0.29
C CYS A 354 -9.48 0.82 0.37
N HIS A 355 -9.54 -0.47 0.08
CA HIS A 355 -8.56 -1.48 0.49
C HIS A 355 -7.70 -1.94 -0.70
N ILE A 356 -6.47 -2.40 -0.42
CA ILE A 356 -5.50 -2.97 -1.38
C ILE A 356 -4.75 -4.16 -0.80
#